data_AF-A0A821UG74-F1
#
_entry.id   AF-A0A821UG74-F1
#
_cell.length_a   1.000
_cell.length_b   1.000
_cell.length_c   1.000
_cell.angle_alpha   90.00
_cell.angle_beta   90.00
_cell.angle_gamma   90.00
#
_symmetry.space_group_name_H-M   'P 1'
#
loop_
_entity.id
_entity.type
_entity.pdbx_description
1 polymer ?
#
loop_
_entity_poly.entity_id
_entity_poly.type
_entity_poly.pdbx_seq_one_letter_code
_entity_poly.pdbx_strand_id
1 'polypeptide(L)'
;MEPTPFTSRPFKELVSPRKKRKMSHFSENEKIMIINVFKYVKETWPSDKYASKEEMKDKTSDILGISKSAVYRVLKEYTKTNTVEPAATPKKRLSIVDKIDDFDMSCIRRIVHSFYLKDELPTAKKCYML
;
A
#
# COMPACT_ATOMS: atom_id res chain seq x y z
N MET A 1 -9.46 -45.92 -42.06
CA MET A 1 -10.25 -44.97 -41.24
C MET A 1 -9.28 -43.92 -40.75
N GLU A 2 -9.33 -42.71 -41.30
CA GLU A 2 -8.46 -41.62 -40.87
C GLU A 2 -9.02 -40.96 -39.60
N PRO A 3 -8.20 -40.67 -38.58
CA PRO A 3 -8.69 -40.02 -37.37
C PRO A 3 -8.97 -38.54 -37.64
N THR A 4 -10.21 -38.12 -37.39
CA THR A 4 -10.61 -36.71 -37.46
C THR A 4 -9.85 -35.86 -36.42
N PRO A 5 -9.39 -34.65 -36.76
CA PRO A 5 -8.67 -33.81 -35.81
C PRO A 5 -9.61 -33.32 -34.71
N PHE A 6 -9.20 -33.50 -33.46
CA PHE A 6 -9.88 -32.96 -32.29
C PHE A 6 -9.79 -31.43 -32.35
N THR A 7 -10.89 -30.77 -32.67
CA THR A 7 -10.95 -29.30 -32.64
C THR A 7 -10.73 -28.86 -31.19
N SER A 8 -9.55 -28.32 -30.91
CA SER A 8 -9.26 -27.69 -29.63
C SER A 8 -10.21 -26.50 -29.47
N ARG A 9 -11.05 -26.52 -28.43
CA ARG A 9 -11.89 -25.37 -28.08
C ARG A 9 -11.01 -24.13 -27.96
N PRO A 10 -11.45 -22.96 -28.46
CA PRO A 10 -10.66 -21.75 -28.34
C PRO A 10 -10.43 -21.44 -26.85
N PHE A 11 -9.17 -21.18 -26.49
CA PHE A 11 -8.68 -20.85 -25.13
C PHE A 11 -9.43 -19.71 -24.40
N LYS A 12 -10.40 -19.07 -25.07
CA LYS A 12 -11.24 -18.00 -24.55
C LYS A 12 -12.17 -18.42 -23.40
N GLU A 13 -12.42 -19.72 -23.22
CA GLU A 13 -13.34 -20.22 -22.16
C GLU A 13 -12.71 -20.32 -20.75
N LEU A 14 -11.39 -20.11 -20.60
CA LEU A 14 -10.70 -20.23 -19.30
C LEU A 14 -10.30 -18.89 -18.67
N VAL A 15 -10.90 -17.78 -19.09
CA VAL A 15 -10.64 -16.49 -18.44
C VAL A 15 -11.64 -16.32 -17.29
N SER A 16 -11.34 -16.94 -16.14
CA SER A 16 -12.05 -16.63 -14.90
C SER A 16 -12.05 -15.12 -14.67
N PRO A 17 -13.15 -14.49 -14.23
CA PRO A 17 -13.21 -13.06 -14.01
C PRO A 17 -11.99 -12.59 -13.22
N ARG A 18 -11.23 -11.64 -13.77
CA ARG A 18 -9.99 -11.17 -13.16
C ARG A 18 -10.32 -10.66 -11.75
N LYS A 19 -9.77 -11.32 -10.73
CA LYS A 19 -9.97 -10.94 -9.32
C LYS A 19 -9.59 -9.47 -9.17
N LYS A 20 -10.59 -8.62 -8.87
CA LYS A 20 -10.34 -7.20 -8.62
C LYS A 20 -9.48 -7.08 -7.37
N ARG A 21 -8.39 -6.31 -7.45
CA ARG A 21 -7.57 -6.00 -6.28
C ARG A 21 -8.43 -5.25 -5.25
N LYS A 22 -8.16 -5.46 -3.96
CA LYS A 22 -8.72 -4.60 -2.91
C LYS A 22 -8.28 -3.15 -3.20
N MET A 23 -9.21 -2.21 -3.12
CA MET A 23 -8.91 -0.78 -3.31
C MET A 23 -7.95 -0.33 -2.22
N SER A 24 -6.71 -0.03 -2.59
CA SER A 24 -5.64 0.42 -1.70
C SER A 24 -4.80 1.49 -2.41
N HIS A 25 -3.93 2.15 -1.64
CA HIS A 25 -2.92 3.05 -2.15
C HIS A 25 -1.91 2.30 -3.01
N PHE A 26 -1.29 2.99 -3.97
CA PHE A 26 -0.19 2.42 -4.74
C PHE A 26 1.05 2.33 -3.85
N SER A 27 1.63 1.14 -3.80
CA SER A 27 2.98 0.90 -3.28
C SER A 27 4.02 1.65 -4.10
N GLU A 28 5.21 1.81 -3.51
CA GLU A 28 6.34 2.44 -4.18
C GLU A 28 6.70 1.75 -5.50
N ASN A 29 6.76 0.42 -5.50
CA ASN A 29 7.02 -0.38 -6.70
C ASN A 29 5.97 -0.16 -7.80
N GLU A 30 4.68 -0.08 -7.44
CA GLU A 30 3.63 0.22 -8.42
C GLU A 30 3.80 1.64 -9.00
N LYS A 31 4.15 2.64 -8.18
CA LYS A 31 4.42 4.00 -8.66
C LYS A 31 5.63 4.03 -9.59
N ILE A 32 6.71 3.34 -9.24
CA ILE A 32 7.92 3.21 -10.08
C ILE A 32 7.56 2.57 -11.42
N MET A 33 6.75 1.50 -11.41
CA MET A 33 6.31 0.82 -12.62
C MET A 33 5.54 1.76 -13.54
N ILE A 34 4.62 2.57 -12.99
CA ILE A 34 3.87 3.59 -13.75
C ILE A 34 4.82 4.60 -14.40
N ILE A 35 5.80 5.10 -13.64
CA ILE A 35 6.77 6.08 -14.13
C ILE A 35 7.66 5.47 -15.22
N ASN A 36 8.14 4.25 -15.03
CA ASN A 36 9.01 3.56 -15.98
C ASN A 36 8.27 3.25 -17.28
N VAL A 37 7.03 2.74 -17.22
CA VAL A 37 6.21 2.54 -18.42
C VAL A 37 5.97 3.87 -19.11
N PHE A 38 5.65 4.95 -18.39
CA PHE A 38 5.49 6.26 -19.01
C PHE A 38 6.76 6.77 -19.71
N LYS A 39 7.95 6.55 -19.12
CA LYS A 39 9.24 6.87 -19.75
C LYS A 39 9.47 6.05 -21.02
N TYR A 40 9.23 4.74 -20.94
CA TYR A 40 9.33 3.83 -22.09
C TYR A 40 8.41 4.28 -23.24
N VAL A 41 7.16 4.56 -22.91
CA VAL A 41 6.11 5.11 -23.81
C VAL A 41 6.57 6.40 -24.48
N LYS A 42 7.22 7.29 -23.73
CA LYS A 42 7.76 8.55 -24.24
C LYS A 42 8.95 8.35 -25.19
N GLU A 43 9.77 7.34 -24.97
CA GLU A 43 10.97 7.05 -25.78
C GLU A 43 10.65 6.24 -27.04
N THR A 44 9.74 5.27 -26.96
CA THR A 44 9.44 4.35 -28.07
C THR A 44 8.43 4.89 -29.06
N TRP A 45 7.54 5.80 -28.67
CA TRP A 45 6.56 6.34 -29.63
C TRP A 45 7.10 7.53 -30.41
N PRO A 46 6.94 7.53 -31.75
CA PRO A 46 7.38 8.63 -32.58
C PRO A 46 6.58 9.90 -32.22
N SER A 47 7.31 10.96 -31.88
CA SER A 47 6.74 12.26 -31.48
C SER A 47 5.80 12.86 -32.53
N ASP A 48 5.88 12.38 -33.78
CA ASP A 48 5.08 12.83 -34.92
C ASP A 48 3.67 12.22 -34.99
N LYS A 49 3.39 11.08 -34.33
CA LYS A 49 2.07 10.41 -34.39
C LYS A 49 1.16 10.69 -33.19
N TYR A 50 1.73 11.04 -32.04
CA TYR A 50 0.99 11.25 -30.79
C TYR A 50 1.58 12.44 -30.05
N ALA A 51 1.10 13.63 -30.38
CA ALA A 51 1.70 14.90 -29.94
C ALA A 51 1.35 15.24 -28.47
N SER A 52 0.30 14.64 -27.90
CA SER A 52 -0.20 15.06 -26.59
C SER A 52 0.33 14.22 -25.44
N LYS A 53 0.74 14.89 -24.36
CA LYS A 53 1.04 14.26 -23.05
C LYS A 53 -0.13 13.46 -22.49
N GLU A 54 -1.36 13.72 -22.95
CA GLU A 54 -2.55 12.97 -22.54
C GLU A 54 -2.61 11.59 -23.20
N GLU A 55 -2.30 11.49 -24.48
CA GLU A 55 -2.29 10.22 -25.21
C GLU A 55 -1.24 9.25 -24.65
N MET A 56 -0.08 9.78 -24.23
CA MET A 56 0.93 8.97 -23.53
C MET A 56 0.39 8.39 -22.22
N LYS A 57 -0.34 9.20 -21.43
CA LYS A 57 -0.94 8.73 -20.16
C LYS A 57 -2.02 7.69 -20.41
N ASP A 58 -2.81 7.87 -21.45
CA ASP A 58 -3.85 6.93 -21.88
C ASP A 58 -3.24 5.58 -22.25
N LYS A 59 -2.17 5.60 -23.06
CA LYS A 59 -1.45 4.38 -23.40
C LYS A 59 -0.81 3.70 -22.20
N THR A 60 -0.19 4.45 -21.28
CA THR A 60 0.31 3.90 -20.01
C THR A 60 -0.82 3.26 -19.20
N SER A 61 -2.00 3.88 -19.19
CA SER A 61 -3.22 3.37 -18.56
C SER A 61 -3.63 2.01 -19.12
N ASP A 62 -3.64 1.90 -20.45
CA ASP A 62 -4.03 0.69 -21.18
C ASP A 62 -3.03 -0.44 -20.97
N ILE A 63 -1.72 -0.15 -21.04
CA ILE A 63 -0.65 -1.13 -20.83
C ILE A 63 -0.72 -1.74 -19.42
N LEU A 64 -0.89 -0.88 -18.40
CA LEU A 64 -0.89 -1.33 -16.99
C LEU A 64 -2.27 -1.79 -16.52
N GLY A 65 -3.34 -1.54 -17.28
CA GLY A 65 -4.71 -1.84 -16.89
C GLY A 65 -5.16 -1.08 -15.63
N ILE A 66 -4.71 0.16 -15.49
CA ILE A 66 -5.08 1.08 -14.40
C ILE A 66 -5.91 2.24 -14.95
N SER A 67 -6.48 3.07 -14.08
CA SER A 67 -7.25 4.25 -14.50
C SER A 67 -6.34 5.43 -14.89
N LYS A 68 -6.72 6.19 -15.91
CA LYS A 68 -6.01 7.41 -16.38
C LYS A 68 -5.75 8.41 -15.25
N SER A 69 -6.74 8.58 -14.36
CA SER A 69 -6.64 9.44 -13.17
C SER A 69 -5.54 9.01 -12.18
N ALA A 70 -5.30 7.70 -12.06
CA ALA A 70 -4.22 7.16 -11.24
C ALA A 70 -2.85 7.46 -11.84
N VAL A 71 -2.69 7.24 -13.15
CA VAL A 71 -1.47 7.59 -13.89
C VAL A 71 -1.16 9.07 -13.72
N TYR A 72 -2.17 9.93 -13.93
CA TYR A 72 -2.06 11.37 -13.75
C TYR A 72 -1.59 11.73 -12.33
N ARG A 73 -2.20 11.14 -11.30
CA ARG A 73 -1.86 11.42 -9.90
C ARG A 73 -0.42 11.07 -9.57
N VAL A 74 0.05 9.89 -10.00
CA VAL A 74 1.42 9.43 -9.77
C VAL A 74 2.43 10.30 -10.50
N LEU A 75 2.18 10.64 -11.76
CA LEU A 75 3.06 11.52 -12.53
C LEU A 75 3.11 12.93 -11.94
N LYS A 76 1.98 13.48 -11.51
CA LYS A 76 1.91 14.80 -10.87
C LYS A 76 2.72 14.84 -9.57
N GLU A 77 2.58 13.81 -8.74
CA GLU A 77 3.37 13.62 -7.51
C GLU A 77 4.86 13.61 -7.85
N TYR A 78 5.28 12.74 -8.78
CA TYR A 78 6.66 12.61 -9.22
C TYR A 78 7.24 13.91 -9.80
N THR A 79 6.48 14.66 -10.61
CA THR A 79 6.96 15.94 -11.15
C THR A 79 7.17 17.02 -10.08
N LYS A 80 6.48 16.91 -8.94
CA LYS A 80 6.60 17.87 -7.84
C LYS A 80 7.77 17.53 -6.92
N THR A 81 7.97 16.26 -6.61
CA THR A 81 8.95 15.79 -5.62
C THR A 81 10.24 15.29 -6.24
N ASN A 82 10.23 14.88 -7.51
CA ASN A 82 11.27 14.08 -8.20
C ASN A 82 11.64 12.75 -7.51
N THR A 83 10.89 12.37 -6.48
CA THR A 83 11.11 11.19 -5.65
C THR A 83 9.82 10.40 -5.57
N VAL A 84 9.91 9.07 -5.65
CA VAL A 84 8.76 8.20 -5.41
C VAL A 84 8.67 7.94 -3.91
N GLU A 85 7.69 8.55 -3.25
CA GLU A 85 7.46 8.25 -1.83
C GLU A 85 6.49 7.07 -1.68
N PRO A 86 6.75 6.16 -0.72
CA PRO A 86 5.79 5.13 -0.36
C PRO A 86 4.51 5.78 0.19
N ALA A 87 3.39 5.06 0.09
CA ALA A 87 2.18 5.49 0.79
C ALA A 87 2.47 5.61 2.29
N ALA A 88 2.01 6.70 2.92
CA ALA A 88 2.16 6.89 4.35
C ALA A 88 1.64 5.65 5.08
N THR A 89 2.52 5.02 5.87
CA THR A 89 2.13 3.87 6.66
C THR A 89 1.08 4.32 7.68
N PRO A 90 0.00 3.54 7.88
CA PRO A 90 -0.98 3.88 8.89
C PRO A 90 -0.26 3.96 10.23
N LYS A 91 -0.39 5.09 10.93
CA LYS A 91 0.23 5.27 12.25
C LYS A 91 -0.25 4.15 13.17
N LYS A 92 0.68 3.37 13.74
CA LYS A 92 0.37 2.38 14.77
C LYS A 92 -0.32 3.12 15.92
N ARG A 93 -1.53 2.70 16.29
CA ARG A 93 -2.18 3.19 17.50
C ARG A 93 -1.46 2.56 18.69
N LEU A 94 -0.69 3.38 19.41
CA LEU A 94 -0.01 2.96 20.63
C LEU A 94 -1.06 2.69 21.73
N SER A 95 -0.95 1.53 22.37
CA SER A 95 -1.71 1.21 23.58
C SER A 95 -1.23 2.06 24.76
N ILE A 96 -1.95 2.02 25.88
CA ILE A 96 -1.51 2.70 27.12
C ILE A 96 -0.15 2.15 27.57
N VAL A 97 0.05 0.84 27.43
CA VAL A 97 1.30 0.16 27.80
C VAL A 97 2.47 0.65 26.94
N ASP A 98 2.26 0.86 25.63
CA ASP A 98 3.28 1.38 24.72
C ASP A 98 3.69 2.84 25.02
N LYS A 99 2.92 3.56 25.86
CA LYS A 99 3.17 4.97 26.21
C LYS A 99 3.90 5.15 27.54
N ILE A 100 3.96 4.11 28.36
CA ILE A 100 4.60 4.14 29.67
C ILE A 100 6.06 3.73 29.47
N ASP A 101 7.00 4.49 30.02
CA ASP A 101 8.43 4.18 29.92
C ASP A 101 8.86 3.09 30.93
N ASP A 102 10.09 2.59 30.80
CA ASP A 102 10.61 1.54 31.70
C ASP A 102 10.72 2.00 33.17
N PHE A 103 10.91 3.30 33.39
CA PHE A 103 11.01 3.89 34.72
C PHE A 103 9.64 3.91 35.41
N ASP A 104 8.62 4.39 34.73
CA ASP A 104 7.23 4.41 35.16
C ASP A 104 6.73 2.98 35.39
N MET A 105 7.04 2.04 34.49
CA MET A 105 6.74 0.63 34.69
C MET A 105 7.38 0.07 35.97
N SER A 106 8.60 0.48 36.28
CA SER A 106 9.30 0.07 37.50
C SER A 106 8.68 0.67 38.76
N CYS A 107 8.25 1.94 38.68
CA CYS A 107 7.51 2.60 39.76
C CYS A 107 6.15 1.92 40.02
N ILE A 108 5.37 1.67 38.96
CA ILE A 108 4.09 0.94 39.05
C ILE A 108 4.31 -0.44 39.66
N ARG A 109 5.33 -1.18 39.20
CA ARG A 109 5.68 -2.50 39.73
C ARG A 109 6.01 -2.44 41.21
N ARG A 110 6.80 -1.46 41.66
CA ARG A 110 7.14 -1.27 43.08
C ARG A 110 5.91 -0.98 43.93
N ILE A 111 5.01 -0.10 43.46
CA ILE A 111 3.75 0.21 44.13
C ILE A 111 2.89 -1.06 44.27
N VAL A 112 2.70 -1.80 43.17
CA VAL A 112 1.92 -3.05 43.17
C VAL A 112 2.52 -4.10 44.11
N HIS A 113 3.84 -4.31 44.09
CA HIS A 113 4.50 -5.22 45.04
C HIS A 113 4.34 -4.78 46.49
N SER A 114 4.37 -3.48 46.77
CA SER A 114 4.18 -2.98 48.14
C SER A 114 2.80 -3.29 48.70
N PHE A 115 1.75 -3.30 47.85
CA PHE A 115 0.41 -3.74 48.23
C PHE A 115 0.35 -5.25 48.43
N TYR A 116 0.99 -6.02 47.54
CA TYR A 116 1.08 -7.47 47.67
C TYR A 116 1.76 -7.90 48.98
N LEU A 117 2.86 -7.24 49.36
CA LEU A 117 3.56 -7.52 50.62
C LEU A 117 2.75 -7.16 51.88
N LYS A 118 1.71 -6.34 51.74
CA LYS A 118 0.79 -5.96 52.82
C LYS A 118 -0.50 -6.78 52.80
N ASP A 119 -0.62 -7.76 51.91
CA ASP A 119 -1.84 -8.52 51.64
C ASP A 119 -3.06 -7.61 51.33
N GLU A 120 -2.82 -6.47 50.69
CA GLU A 120 -3.86 -5.51 50.30
C GLU A 120 -4.07 -5.49 48.78
N LEU A 121 -5.31 -5.24 48.36
CA LEU A 121 -5.63 -5.07 46.94
C LEU A 121 -5.18 -3.70 46.41
N PRO A 122 -4.34 -3.65 45.35
CA PRO A 122 -3.99 -2.40 44.69
C PRO A 122 -5.22 -1.85 43.95
N THR A 123 -5.74 -0.72 44.42
CA THR A 123 -6.87 -0.01 43.80
C THR A 123 -6.37 1.30 43.20
N ALA A 124 -6.93 1.75 42.07
CA ALA A 124 -6.50 2.99 41.40
C ALA A 124 -6.41 4.21 42.35
N LYS A 125 -7.37 4.37 43.26
CA LYS A 125 -7.37 5.44 44.27
C LYS A 125 -6.18 5.34 45.23
N LYS A 126 -5.82 4.13 45.67
CA LYS A 126 -4.69 3.88 46.57
C LYS A 126 -3.36 4.11 45.87
N CYS A 127 -3.24 3.71 44.60
CA CYS A 127 -2.03 3.94 43.81
C CYS A 127 -1.79 5.42 43.50
N TYR A 128 -2.85 6.25 43.43
CA TYR A 128 -2.74 7.69 43.22
C TYR A 128 -2.44 8.50 44.50
N MET A 129 -2.74 7.94 45.67
CA MET A 129 -2.58 8.60 46.98
C MET A 129 -1.21 8.33 47.64
N LEU A 130 -0.38 7.48 47.05
CA LEU A 130 1.00 7.20 47.47
C LEU A 130 1.98 8.16 46.80
#